data_AF-A0A0P7J6L1-F1
#
_entry.id   AF-A0A0P7J6L1-F1
#
_cell.length_a   1.000
_cell.length_b   1.000
_cell.length_c   1.000
_cell.angle_alpha   90.00
_cell.angle_beta   90.00
_cell.angle_gamma   90.00
#
_symmetry.space_group_name_H-M   'P 1'
#
loop_
_entity.id
_entity.type
_entity.pdbx_description
1 polymer ?
#
loop_
_entity_poly.entity_id
_entity_poly.type
_entity_poly.pdbx_seq_one_letter_code
_entity_poly.pdbx_strand_id
1 'polypeptide(L)'
;MTNLPEIASLWIGGRLSWLEQLCLKSFADAGHHTTLYSYSPIDNLPQGVHAGDAADIFPSKPMLRHARTGSPAIHADMWRLHLLKKTDKIWVDSDMYCHRAFDFKKKSVFGWEKPGLICNAVLGLPKTSKALNAMLSFFEDEYAIAPWLKEEQQAELRAARDAGRPLHMTEQPWGFTGPTAVTWFLRETGEIRYAEPEAAFYPISFRHRNHMIRPRFNIEEQLSPETKGVHFWARRMKPRLQEKENNRPRSGSYMAKVMEKHGIDPDAALIPAKPNRPKLTTDKVLPDVAAVKVEGDHLDVLLAHLKTDRLTRIVDVGANPLSPPPYSDLLARNGCDVYGFEPQTEAFEKLQSSKGEREIYFPHAVGDGSDETLYVYRDSGLTSIYKPYEGAFHYLKRSRRNMRVEQEVELKTVRLDDIEDLPPFDVLKIDVQGAEEKIFQGGETKLSEALVVIPETRFYQLYEGEPMFGPVDTELRRQGFQLHKFLFQKTKVIGNSQIDRLKRTRHRNQIIDGDAVYIRDPGRSASWTDGQLKHLAIAASGIFGSHDLVLYCLDELVRRHAVDPKLPAIYVDALPVELKKD
;
A
#
# COMPACT_ATOMS: atom_id res chain seq x y z
N MET A 1 -25.34 12.87 39.69
CA MET A 1 -24.33 12.53 38.66
C MET A 1 -25.07 11.81 37.56
N THR A 2 -25.08 12.34 36.34
CA THR A 2 -25.68 11.65 35.19
C THR A 2 -24.89 10.37 34.93
N ASN A 3 -25.54 9.22 34.95
CA ASN A 3 -24.88 7.93 34.71
C ASN A 3 -24.51 7.85 33.21
N LEU A 4 -23.26 8.16 32.87
CA LEU A 4 -22.75 8.07 31.51
C LEU A 4 -22.67 6.59 31.07
N PRO A 5 -22.84 6.29 29.78
CA PRO A 5 -22.70 4.92 29.29
C PRO A 5 -21.27 4.40 29.51
N GLU A 6 -21.15 3.11 29.81
CA GLU A 6 -19.87 2.42 29.84
C GLU A 6 -19.32 2.25 28.42
N ILE A 7 -18.01 2.40 28.26
CA ILE A 7 -17.30 2.31 26.98
C ILE A 7 -16.44 1.06 26.98
N ALA A 8 -16.46 0.33 25.87
CA ALA A 8 -15.61 -0.84 25.67
C ALA A 8 -14.84 -0.79 24.34
N SER A 9 -13.58 -1.19 24.40
CA SER A 9 -12.70 -1.37 23.26
C SER A 9 -12.00 -2.73 23.35
N LEU A 10 -11.48 -3.25 22.22
CA LEU A 10 -10.68 -4.48 22.17
C LEU A 10 -9.25 -4.15 21.72
N TRP A 11 -8.26 -4.78 22.37
CA TRP A 11 -6.87 -4.78 21.92
C TRP A 11 -6.31 -6.20 21.82
N ILE A 12 -5.87 -6.56 20.62
CA ILE A 12 -5.37 -7.91 20.31
C ILE A 12 -3.86 -7.95 20.54
N GLY A 13 -3.48 -7.97 21.82
CA GLY A 13 -2.13 -8.25 22.32
C GLY A 13 -1.08 -7.15 22.14
N GLY A 14 -0.04 -7.19 22.99
CA GLY A 14 1.08 -6.24 22.97
C GLY A 14 0.79 -4.92 23.70
N ARG A 15 1.73 -3.98 23.62
CA ARG A 15 1.63 -2.67 24.30
C ARG A 15 0.81 -1.68 23.48
N LEU A 16 0.10 -0.78 24.16
CA LEU A 16 -0.55 0.37 23.52
C LEU A 16 0.49 1.40 23.11
N SER A 17 0.32 2.02 21.93
CA SER A 17 1.06 3.26 21.65
C SER A 17 0.35 4.46 22.26
N TRP A 18 1.01 5.61 22.28
CA TRP A 18 0.46 6.85 22.81
C TRP A 18 -0.86 7.24 22.14
N LEU A 19 -1.08 6.85 20.87
CA LEU A 19 -2.30 7.15 20.14
C LEU A 19 -3.51 6.43 20.74
N GLU A 20 -3.38 5.14 21.03
CA GLU A 20 -4.46 4.39 21.69
C GLU A 20 -4.64 4.83 23.13
N GLN A 21 -3.54 5.12 23.86
CA GLN A 21 -3.63 5.65 25.22
C GLN A 21 -4.39 6.98 25.26
N LEU A 22 -4.11 7.91 24.34
CA LEU A 22 -4.82 9.17 24.20
C LEU A 22 -6.33 8.96 24.00
N CYS A 23 -6.70 8.07 23.08
CA CYS A 23 -8.10 7.81 22.77
C CYS A 23 -8.84 7.21 23.97
N LEU A 24 -8.30 6.16 24.60
CA LEU A 24 -8.93 5.52 25.75
C LEU A 24 -8.98 6.45 26.97
N LYS A 25 -7.88 7.15 27.27
CA LYS A 25 -7.83 8.11 28.38
C LYS A 25 -8.81 9.26 28.19
N SER A 26 -9.05 9.70 26.95
CA SER A 26 -10.00 10.80 26.70
C SER A 26 -11.43 10.47 27.11
N PHE A 27 -11.85 9.19 27.05
CA PHE A 27 -13.16 8.77 27.56
C PHE A 27 -13.20 8.72 29.08
N ALA A 28 -12.14 8.19 29.72
CA ALA A 28 -12.02 8.17 31.17
C ALA A 28 -12.03 9.60 31.76
N ASP A 29 -11.28 10.52 31.16
CA ASP A 29 -11.24 11.93 31.56
C ASP A 29 -12.58 12.65 31.32
N ALA A 30 -13.40 12.17 30.37
CA ALA A 30 -14.76 12.65 30.15
C ALA A 30 -15.79 12.05 31.14
N GLY A 31 -15.36 11.18 32.05
CA GLY A 31 -16.18 10.60 33.12
C GLY A 31 -16.83 9.26 32.77
N HIS A 32 -16.47 8.64 31.65
CA HIS A 32 -16.95 7.30 31.30
C HIS A 32 -16.20 6.22 32.09
N HIS A 33 -16.92 5.15 32.48
CA HIS A 33 -16.26 3.90 32.84
C HIS A 33 -15.78 3.21 31.55
N THR A 34 -14.48 3.25 31.30
CA THR A 34 -13.88 2.73 30.06
C THR A 34 -13.14 1.42 30.34
N THR A 35 -13.54 0.34 29.67
CA THR A 35 -12.89 -0.97 29.75
C THR A 35 -12.14 -1.27 28.45
N LEU A 36 -10.83 -1.53 28.52
CA LEU A 36 -10.08 -2.14 27.43
C LEU A 36 -10.04 -3.65 27.64
N TYR A 37 -10.67 -4.38 26.73
CA TYR A 37 -10.64 -5.82 26.71
C TYR A 37 -9.42 -6.33 25.94
N SER A 38 -8.77 -7.37 26.45
CA SER A 38 -7.66 -8.04 25.77
C SER A 38 -7.61 -9.52 26.14
N TYR A 39 -7.01 -10.35 25.28
CA TYR A 39 -6.78 -11.78 25.57
C TYR A 39 -5.51 -12.02 26.38
N SER A 40 -4.79 -10.97 26.73
CA SER A 40 -3.53 -11.01 27.48
C SER A 40 -3.36 -9.69 28.22
N PRO A 41 -2.69 -9.66 29.39
CA PRO A 41 -2.48 -8.43 30.14
C PRO A 41 -1.83 -7.32 29.31
N ILE A 42 -2.22 -6.07 29.58
CA ILE A 42 -1.68 -4.86 28.94
C ILE A 42 -0.98 -4.01 30.00
N ASP A 43 0.35 -4.02 30.01
CA ASP A 43 1.14 -3.44 31.10
C ASP A 43 1.11 -1.91 31.14
N ASN A 44 0.67 -1.26 30.06
CA ASN A 44 0.67 0.20 29.93
C ASN A 44 -0.73 0.78 29.68
N LEU A 45 -1.72 0.26 30.42
CA LEU A 45 -3.06 0.84 30.45
C LEU A 45 -3.01 2.29 30.97
N PRO A 46 -3.67 3.25 30.28
CA PRO A 46 -3.71 4.62 30.75
C PRO A 46 -4.57 4.76 32.01
N GLN A 47 -4.26 5.76 32.83
CA GLN A 47 -5.00 6.04 34.07
C GLN A 47 -6.51 6.22 33.81
N GLY A 48 -7.33 5.59 34.65
CA GLY A 48 -8.80 5.64 34.54
C GLY A 48 -9.40 4.61 33.59
N VAL A 49 -8.59 3.82 32.88
CA VAL A 49 -9.04 2.73 32.02
C VAL A 49 -8.89 1.39 32.72
N HIS A 50 -9.93 0.56 32.66
CA HIS A 50 -10.01 -0.72 33.33
C HIS A 50 -9.69 -1.87 32.36
N ALA A 51 -9.02 -2.92 32.85
CA ALA A 51 -8.80 -4.14 32.07
C ALA A 51 -10.05 -5.04 32.09
N GLY A 52 -10.32 -5.73 30.99
CA GLY A 52 -11.30 -6.82 30.93
C GLY A 52 -10.75 -8.01 30.12
N ASP A 53 -11.17 -9.23 30.45
CA ASP A 53 -10.79 -10.40 29.65
C ASP A 53 -11.66 -10.47 28.38
N ALA A 54 -11.02 -10.37 27.22
CA ALA A 54 -11.72 -10.46 25.95
C ALA A 54 -12.42 -11.82 25.74
N ALA A 55 -11.95 -12.89 26.39
CA ALA A 55 -12.54 -14.22 26.33
C ALA A 55 -13.93 -14.31 26.98
N ASP A 56 -14.26 -13.40 27.91
CA ASP A 56 -15.60 -13.30 28.50
C ASP A 56 -16.66 -12.94 27.43
N ILE A 57 -16.23 -12.23 26.39
CA ILE A 57 -17.10 -11.73 25.32
C ILE A 57 -17.09 -12.66 24.11
N PHE A 58 -15.92 -13.01 23.58
CA PHE A 58 -15.77 -13.85 22.39
C PHE A 58 -14.45 -14.61 22.47
N PRO A 59 -14.37 -15.89 22.06
CA PRO A 59 -13.15 -16.69 22.23
C PRO A 59 -11.99 -16.20 21.36
N SER A 60 -10.76 -16.38 21.83
CA SER A 60 -9.55 -15.98 21.11
C SER A 60 -9.19 -16.86 19.91
N LYS A 61 -9.76 -18.08 19.84
CA LYS A 61 -9.47 -19.09 18.82
C LYS A 61 -10.76 -19.63 18.20
N PRO A 62 -10.85 -19.74 16.86
CA PRO A 62 -9.88 -19.23 15.89
C PRO A 62 -9.82 -17.70 15.87
N MET A 63 -8.62 -17.15 15.65
CA MET A 63 -8.45 -15.70 15.46
C MET A 63 -8.82 -15.36 14.02
N LEU A 64 -10.04 -14.86 13.81
CA LEU A 64 -10.57 -14.50 12.50
C LEU A 64 -9.78 -13.35 11.86
N ARG A 65 -8.98 -13.68 10.85
CA ARG A 65 -8.18 -12.71 10.10
C ARG A 65 -8.63 -12.71 8.66
N HIS A 66 -8.74 -11.52 8.08
CA HIS A 66 -9.01 -11.39 6.65
C HIS A 66 -7.89 -12.07 5.85
N ALA A 67 -8.24 -13.08 5.05
CA ALA A 67 -7.30 -13.98 4.38
C ALA A 67 -6.24 -13.19 3.58
N ARG A 68 -6.67 -12.25 2.75
CA ARG A 68 -5.77 -11.39 1.95
C ARG A 68 -4.86 -10.45 2.75
N THR A 69 -5.34 -9.86 3.85
CA THR A 69 -4.61 -8.75 4.52
C THR A 69 -3.99 -9.14 5.86
N GLY A 70 -4.30 -10.32 6.38
CA GLY A 70 -3.95 -10.76 7.74
C GLY A 70 -4.55 -9.90 8.87
N SER A 71 -5.42 -8.94 8.52
CA SER A 71 -5.98 -7.99 9.48
C SER A 71 -6.96 -8.69 10.42
N PRO A 72 -6.87 -8.45 11.73
CA PRO A 72 -7.82 -9.02 12.70
C PRO A 72 -9.13 -8.23 12.79
N ALA A 73 -9.44 -7.35 11.80
CA ALA A 73 -10.65 -6.54 11.82
C ALA A 73 -11.93 -7.38 11.87
N ILE A 74 -11.96 -8.52 11.19
CA ILE A 74 -13.09 -9.46 11.21
C ILE A 74 -13.32 -9.99 12.63
N HIS A 75 -12.25 -10.36 13.34
CA HIS A 75 -12.36 -10.78 14.73
C HIS A 75 -12.90 -9.65 15.63
N ALA A 76 -12.45 -8.41 15.42
CA ALA A 76 -12.97 -7.25 16.17
C ALA A 76 -14.44 -6.94 15.82
N ASP A 77 -14.88 -7.17 14.58
CA ASP A 77 -16.28 -7.04 14.16
C ASP A 77 -17.16 -8.09 14.86
N MET A 78 -16.75 -9.36 14.89
CA MET A 78 -17.49 -10.38 15.64
C MET A 78 -17.50 -10.08 17.14
N TRP A 79 -16.34 -9.76 17.70
CA TRP A 79 -16.20 -9.44 19.12
C TRP A 79 -17.12 -8.29 19.54
N ARG A 80 -17.20 -7.21 18.77
CA ARG A 80 -18.07 -6.07 19.12
C ARG A 80 -19.55 -6.41 19.04
N LEU A 81 -19.99 -7.25 18.10
CA LEU A 81 -21.39 -7.71 18.08
C LEU A 81 -21.72 -8.55 19.31
N HIS A 82 -20.82 -9.45 19.72
CA HIS A 82 -21.00 -10.25 20.93
C HIS A 82 -20.96 -9.40 22.22
N LEU A 83 -20.13 -8.35 22.26
CA LEU A 83 -20.12 -7.37 23.35
C LEU A 83 -21.51 -6.74 23.53
N LEU A 84 -22.09 -6.24 22.42
CA LEU A 84 -23.40 -5.57 22.44
C LEU A 84 -24.53 -6.53 22.81
N LYS A 85 -24.40 -7.82 22.51
CA LYS A 85 -25.37 -8.83 22.93
C LYS A 85 -25.28 -9.15 24.43
N LYS A 86 -24.06 -9.22 24.97
CA LYS A 86 -23.79 -9.63 26.36
C LYS A 86 -23.92 -8.47 27.35
N THR A 87 -23.62 -7.25 26.94
CA THR A 87 -23.50 -6.08 27.83
C THR A 87 -24.40 -4.92 27.38
N ASP A 88 -24.49 -3.87 28.19
CA ASP A 88 -25.11 -2.59 27.81
C ASP A 88 -24.06 -1.50 27.49
N LYS A 89 -22.80 -1.91 27.26
CA LYS A 89 -21.69 -1.01 26.92
C LYS A 89 -21.79 -0.53 25.47
N ILE A 90 -21.19 0.62 25.19
CA ILE A 90 -20.97 1.11 23.82
C ILE A 90 -19.61 0.65 23.33
N TRP A 91 -19.56 0.01 22.17
CA TRP A 91 -18.30 -0.27 21.47
C TRP A 91 -17.70 1.01 20.92
N VAL A 92 -16.40 1.19 21.16
CA VAL A 92 -15.60 2.26 20.55
C VAL A 92 -14.25 1.70 20.10
N ASP A 93 -13.85 1.97 18.85
CA ASP A 93 -12.53 1.61 18.34
C ASP A 93 -11.43 2.34 19.16
N SER A 94 -10.30 1.69 19.40
CA SER A 94 -9.21 2.23 20.24
C SER A 94 -8.49 3.46 19.63
N ASP A 95 -8.91 3.92 18.46
CA ASP A 95 -8.41 5.10 17.76
C ASP A 95 -9.48 6.21 17.60
N MET A 96 -10.55 6.14 18.39
CA MET A 96 -11.58 7.19 18.50
C MET A 96 -11.27 8.11 19.69
N TYR A 97 -11.07 9.39 19.44
CA TYR A 97 -10.89 10.39 20.50
C TYR A 97 -12.23 10.92 21.00
N CYS A 98 -12.42 10.93 22.33
CA CYS A 98 -13.58 11.51 22.99
C CYS A 98 -13.40 13.03 23.12
N HIS A 99 -14.00 13.77 22.20
CA HIS A 99 -14.03 15.23 22.25
C HIS A 99 -14.97 15.75 23.36
N ARG A 100 -16.12 15.09 23.54
CA ARG A 100 -17.10 15.35 24.61
C ARG A 100 -17.76 14.06 25.07
N ALA A 101 -18.22 14.03 26.32
CA ALA A 101 -18.92 12.88 26.90
C ALA A 101 -20.11 12.42 26.04
N PHE A 102 -20.27 11.10 25.93
CA PHE A 102 -21.36 10.43 25.22
C PHE A 102 -22.62 10.40 26.10
N ASP A 103 -23.17 11.57 26.40
CA ASP A 103 -24.39 11.79 27.18
C ASP A 103 -25.68 11.57 26.37
N PHE A 104 -25.65 10.61 25.43
CA PHE A 104 -26.78 10.29 24.57
C PHE A 104 -27.97 9.79 25.40
N LYS A 105 -29.16 10.35 25.13
CA LYS A 105 -30.40 9.91 25.78
C LYS A 105 -30.90 8.56 25.28
N LYS A 106 -30.44 8.13 24.09
CA LYS A 106 -30.81 6.88 23.44
C LYS A 106 -29.72 5.83 23.62
N LYS A 107 -30.13 4.56 23.68
CA LYS A 107 -29.21 3.42 23.74
C LYS A 107 -28.54 3.11 22.39
N SER A 108 -29.20 3.48 21.29
CA SER A 108 -28.66 3.32 19.94
C SER A 108 -27.72 4.48 19.60
N VAL A 109 -26.42 4.19 19.54
CA VAL A 109 -25.35 5.20 19.35
C VAL A 109 -24.42 4.74 18.23
N PHE A 110 -24.59 5.32 17.05
CA PHE A 110 -23.74 5.11 15.86
C PHE A 110 -24.00 6.27 14.90
N GLY A 111 -23.16 6.48 13.89
CA GLY A 111 -23.31 7.62 12.99
C GLY A 111 -22.82 7.39 11.57
N TRP A 112 -23.23 8.29 10.69
CA TRP A 112 -22.79 8.32 9.29
C TRP A 112 -21.31 8.67 9.20
N GLU A 113 -20.51 7.90 8.47
CA GLU A 113 -19.14 8.31 8.12
C GLU A 113 -19.13 9.22 6.89
N LYS A 114 -20.02 8.90 5.94
CA LYS A 114 -20.20 9.58 4.66
C LYS A 114 -21.58 9.22 4.11
N PRO A 115 -22.06 9.89 3.05
CA PRO A 115 -23.35 9.56 2.44
C PRO A 115 -23.49 8.07 2.14
N GLY A 116 -24.50 7.46 2.74
CA GLY A 116 -24.86 6.07 2.49
C GLY A 116 -24.08 5.00 3.25
N LEU A 117 -23.16 5.35 4.16
CA LEU A 117 -22.37 4.39 4.95
C LEU A 117 -22.30 4.79 6.44
N ILE A 118 -22.74 3.88 7.32
CA ILE A 118 -22.51 3.93 8.77
C ILE A 118 -21.14 3.32 9.05
N CYS A 119 -20.30 4.01 9.82
CA CYS A 119 -19.07 3.41 10.32
C CYS A 119 -19.34 2.68 11.64
N ASN A 120 -18.63 1.57 11.85
CA ASN A 120 -18.79 0.73 13.03
C ASN A 120 -17.78 1.05 14.14
N ALA A 121 -16.99 2.13 14.02
CA ALA A 121 -16.01 2.56 15.02
C ALA A 121 -16.64 3.10 16.32
N VAL A 122 -17.91 3.52 16.27
CA VAL A 122 -18.75 3.74 17.45
C VAL A 122 -20.05 2.97 17.21
N LEU A 123 -20.34 2.00 18.07
CA LEU A 123 -21.54 1.18 17.92
C LEU A 123 -22.13 0.85 19.29
N GLY A 124 -23.28 1.42 19.58
CA GLY A 124 -24.16 1.06 20.68
C GLY A 124 -25.50 0.62 20.10
N LEU A 125 -25.91 -0.60 20.41
CA LEU A 125 -27.23 -1.14 20.07
C LEU A 125 -27.77 -1.85 21.30
N PRO A 126 -29.05 -1.66 21.67
CA PRO A 126 -29.64 -2.42 22.77
C PRO A 126 -29.67 -3.91 22.41
N LYS A 127 -29.64 -4.79 23.43
CA LYS A 127 -29.73 -6.26 23.25
C LYS A 127 -30.98 -6.72 22.48
N THR A 128 -32.02 -5.88 22.48
CA THR A 128 -33.29 -6.08 21.76
C THR A 128 -33.28 -5.51 20.33
N SER A 129 -32.18 -4.91 19.87
CA SER A 129 -32.06 -4.38 18.50
C SER A 129 -32.27 -5.48 17.48
N LYS A 130 -33.12 -5.22 16.49
CA LYS A 130 -33.40 -6.16 15.41
C LYS A 130 -32.16 -6.31 14.52
N ALA A 131 -31.46 -5.22 14.23
CA ALA A 131 -30.24 -5.21 13.42
C ALA A 131 -29.12 -6.02 14.08
N LEU A 132 -28.90 -5.84 15.39
CA LEU A 132 -27.91 -6.61 16.13
C LEU A 132 -28.19 -8.11 16.07
N ASN A 133 -29.42 -8.51 16.37
CA ASN A 133 -29.80 -9.92 16.38
C ASN A 133 -29.78 -10.53 14.96
N ALA A 134 -30.16 -9.77 13.94
CA ALA A 134 -30.09 -10.21 12.55
C ALA A 134 -28.65 -10.34 12.05
N MET A 135 -27.75 -9.42 12.40
CA MET A 135 -26.31 -9.54 12.09
C MET A 135 -25.70 -10.77 12.75
N LEU A 136 -25.95 -10.99 14.04
CA LEU A 136 -25.44 -12.16 14.76
C LEU A 136 -25.93 -13.46 14.12
N SER A 137 -27.23 -13.56 13.85
CA SER A 137 -27.80 -14.73 13.19
C SER A 137 -27.26 -14.94 11.77
N PHE A 138 -27.03 -13.87 11.01
CA PHE A 138 -26.45 -13.97 9.67
C PHE A 138 -25.02 -14.49 9.69
N PHE A 139 -24.20 -14.07 10.66
CA PHE A 139 -22.81 -14.51 10.79
C PHE A 139 -22.64 -15.83 11.56
N GLU A 140 -23.72 -16.48 12.01
CA GLU A 140 -23.67 -17.88 12.48
C GLU A 140 -23.29 -18.84 11.34
N ASP A 141 -23.71 -18.52 10.11
CA ASP A 141 -23.21 -19.17 8.91
C ASP A 141 -21.92 -18.46 8.47
N GLU A 142 -20.78 -19.09 8.72
CA GLU A 142 -19.47 -18.55 8.33
C GLU A 142 -19.29 -18.45 6.81
N TYR A 143 -20.21 -19.03 6.02
CA TYR A 143 -20.23 -19.03 4.57
C TYR A 143 -21.40 -18.21 4.01
N ALA A 144 -22.06 -17.40 4.84
CA ALA A 144 -23.23 -16.63 4.46
C ALA A 144 -22.95 -15.71 3.27
N ILE A 145 -23.90 -15.67 2.34
CA ILE A 145 -23.84 -14.83 1.14
C ILE A 145 -24.55 -13.51 1.44
N ALA A 146 -23.82 -12.41 1.40
CA ALA A 146 -24.36 -11.11 1.76
C ALA A 146 -25.41 -10.60 0.75
N PRO A 147 -26.62 -10.23 1.21
CA PRO A 147 -27.67 -9.67 0.36
C PRO A 147 -27.36 -8.24 -0.14
N TRP A 148 -26.34 -7.57 0.41
CA TRP A 148 -25.87 -6.27 -0.06
C TRP A 148 -24.81 -6.34 -1.16
N LEU A 149 -24.35 -7.53 -1.52
CA LEU A 149 -23.48 -7.71 -2.68
C LEU A 149 -24.29 -7.56 -3.97
N LYS A 150 -23.62 -7.20 -5.07
CA LYS A 150 -24.26 -7.19 -6.40
C LYS A 150 -24.78 -8.60 -6.71
N GLU A 151 -25.89 -8.71 -7.46
CA GLU A 151 -26.49 -10.02 -7.80
C GLU A 151 -25.49 -10.97 -8.46
N GLU A 152 -24.59 -10.45 -9.29
CA GLU A 152 -23.51 -11.23 -9.91
C GLU A 152 -22.56 -11.84 -8.88
N GLN A 153 -22.13 -11.06 -7.89
CA GLN A 153 -21.28 -11.55 -6.79
C GLN A 153 -22.02 -12.58 -5.92
N GLN A 154 -23.32 -12.36 -5.70
CA GLN A 154 -24.15 -13.35 -5.00
C GLN A 154 -24.26 -14.64 -5.82
N ALA A 155 -24.42 -14.55 -7.14
CA ALA A 155 -24.48 -15.70 -8.04
C ALA A 155 -23.16 -16.47 -8.07
N GLU A 156 -22.02 -15.78 -8.10
CA GLU A 156 -20.69 -16.39 -7.98
C GLU A 156 -20.53 -17.15 -6.66
N LEU A 157 -20.89 -16.54 -5.54
CA LEU A 157 -20.82 -17.17 -4.23
C LEU A 157 -21.77 -18.38 -4.12
N ARG A 158 -22.99 -18.30 -4.69
CA ARG A 158 -23.94 -19.41 -4.76
C ARG A 158 -23.37 -20.54 -5.61
N ALA A 159 -22.84 -20.23 -6.78
CA ALA A 159 -22.21 -21.22 -7.66
C ALA A 159 -20.99 -21.88 -7.01
N ALA A 160 -20.17 -21.12 -6.28
CA ALA A 160 -19.04 -21.64 -5.54
C ALA A 160 -19.48 -22.62 -4.43
N ARG A 161 -20.51 -22.23 -3.65
CA ARG A 161 -21.14 -23.10 -2.64
C ARG A 161 -21.72 -24.37 -3.27
N ASP A 162 -22.49 -24.25 -4.35
CA ASP A 162 -23.16 -25.37 -5.02
C ASP A 162 -22.14 -26.32 -5.69
N ALA A 163 -20.95 -25.80 -6.03
CA ALA A 163 -19.79 -26.58 -6.48
C ALA A 163 -18.94 -27.16 -5.33
N GLY A 164 -19.40 -27.09 -4.08
CA GLY A 164 -18.70 -27.62 -2.89
C GLY A 164 -17.51 -26.79 -2.42
N ARG A 165 -17.39 -25.53 -2.86
CA ARG A 165 -16.33 -24.58 -2.48
C ARG A 165 -16.91 -23.27 -1.92
N PRO A 166 -17.68 -23.30 -0.82
CA PRO A 166 -18.20 -22.07 -0.23
C PRO A 166 -17.05 -21.20 0.33
N LEU A 167 -17.13 -19.88 0.13
CA LEU A 167 -16.12 -18.95 0.64
C LEU A 167 -16.41 -18.59 2.09
N HIS A 168 -15.42 -18.77 2.96
CA HIS A 168 -15.55 -18.40 4.36
C HIS A 168 -15.57 -16.86 4.51
N MET A 169 -16.22 -16.34 5.55
CA MET A 169 -16.35 -14.89 5.80
C MET A 169 -15.00 -14.15 5.86
N THR A 170 -13.91 -14.88 6.19
CA THR A 170 -12.54 -14.35 6.19
C THR A 170 -11.95 -14.13 4.80
N GLU A 171 -12.50 -14.79 3.80
CA GLU A 171 -12.08 -14.75 2.39
C GLU A 171 -12.93 -13.76 1.57
N GLN A 172 -14.08 -13.36 2.10
CA GLN A 172 -14.96 -12.37 1.48
C GLN A 172 -14.35 -10.95 1.47
N PRO A 173 -14.88 -10.03 0.62
CA PRO A 173 -14.32 -8.69 0.45
C PRO A 173 -14.18 -7.87 1.74
N TRP A 174 -13.23 -6.94 1.71
CA TRP A 174 -12.96 -6.06 2.84
C TRP A 174 -14.22 -5.30 3.29
N GLY A 175 -14.53 -5.36 4.59
CA GLY A 175 -15.70 -4.70 5.16
C GLY A 175 -16.98 -5.54 5.13
N PHE A 176 -16.92 -6.81 4.69
CA PHE A 176 -18.03 -7.75 4.72
C PHE A 176 -18.70 -7.83 6.11
N THR A 177 -17.91 -8.05 7.18
CA THR A 177 -18.39 -8.09 8.58
C THR A 177 -18.55 -6.70 9.23
N GLY A 178 -18.17 -5.64 8.50
CA GLY A 178 -17.91 -4.33 9.08
C GLY A 178 -18.98 -3.28 8.73
N PRO A 179 -18.58 -2.06 8.34
CA PRO A 179 -19.49 -0.94 8.01
C PRO A 179 -20.61 -1.30 7.03
N THR A 180 -20.35 -2.15 6.04
CA THR A 180 -21.33 -2.51 5.01
C THR A 180 -22.47 -3.35 5.59
N ALA A 181 -22.16 -4.38 6.37
CA ALA A 181 -23.16 -5.20 7.06
C ALA A 181 -23.98 -4.35 8.04
N VAL A 182 -23.30 -3.56 8.89
CA VAL A 182 -23.97 -2.67 9.85
C VAL A 182 -24.95 -1.74 9.15
N THR A 183 -24.52 -1.11 8.05
CA THR A 183 -25.38 -0.21 7.27
C THR A 183 -26.59 -0.96 6.70
N TRP A 184 -26.38 -2.15 6.13
CA TRP A 184 -27.46 -2.91 5.51
C TRP A 184 -28.50 -3.36 6.54
N PHE A 185 -28.09 -4.00 7.64
CA PHE A 185 -29.03 -4.50 8.66
C PHE A 185 -29.76 -3.37 9.39
N LEU A 186 -29.12 -2.22 9.58
CA LEU A 186 -29.80 -1.03 10.11
C LEU A 186 -30.88 -0.51 9.16
N ARG A 187 -30.64 -0.55 7.84
CA ARG A 187 -31.65 -0.18 6.84
C ARG A 187 -32.80 -1.17 6.83
N GLU A 188 -32.48 -2.44 6.74
CA GLU A 188 -33.45 -3.54 6.64
C GLU A 188 -34.44 -3.54 7.81
N THR A 189 -33.94 -3.26 9.01
CA THR A 189 -34.77 -3.22 10.23
C THR A 189 -35.40 -1.86 10.52
N GLY A 190 -35.07 -0.85 9.70
CA GLY A 190 -35.48 0.55 9.89
C GLY A 190 -34.82 1.25 11.09
N GLU A 191 -33.86 0.62 11.78
CA GLU A 191 -33.12 1.20 12.90
C GLU A 191 -32.11 2.26 12.46
N ILE A 192 -31.81 2.37 11.16
CA ILE A 192 -30.91 3.40 10.61
C ILE A 192 -31.38 4.83 10.90
N ARG A 193 -32.68 5.04 11.17
CA ARG A 193 -33.23 6.32 11.62
C ARG A 193 -32.61 6.87 12.91
N TYR A 194 -31.92 6.02 13.68
CA TYR A 194 -31.22 6.42 14.90
C TYR A 194 -29.79 6.90 14.66
N ALA A 195 -29.30 6.88 13.41
CA ALA A 195 -27.96 7.35 13.09
C ALA A 195 -27.74 8.82 13.47
N GLU A 196 -26.65 9.10 14.16
CA GLU A 196 -26.14 10.46 14.34
C GLU A 196 -25.56 11.02 13.03
N PRO A 197 -25.58 12.35 12.84
CA PRO A 197 -24.95 12.99 11.70
C PRO A 197 -23.43 12.76 11.68
N GLU A 198 -22.81 12.93 10.50
CA GLU A 198 -21.36 12.78 10.31
C GLU A 198 -20.54 13.62 11.29
N ALA A 199 -21.00 14.84 11.56
CA ALA A 199 -20.35 15.76 12.49
C ALA A 199 -20.25 15.26 13.94
N ALA A 200 -21.06 14.27 14.34
CA ALA A 200 -21.06 13.73 15.72
C ALA A 200 -19.78 12.94 16.03
N PHE A 201 -19.26 12.17 15.06
CA PHE A 201 -18.12 11.25 15.27
C PHE A 201 -17.02 11.36 14.21
N TYR A 202 -17.35 11.81 13.00
CA TYR A 202 -16.46 11.84 11.85
C TYR A 202 -16.33 13.24 11.21
N PRO A 203 -16.20 14.34 11.99
CA PRO A 203 -16.11 15.69 11.41
C PRO A 203 -14.88 15.89 10.53
N ILE A 204 -13.86 15.03 10.66
CA ILE A 204 -12.67 15.00 9.80
C ILE A 204 -12.66 13.68 9.06
N SER A 205 -12.99 13.73 7.78
CA SER A 205 -13.01 12.54 6.93
C SER A 205 -11.64 11.87 6.79
N PHE A 206 -11.64 10.58 6.47
CA PHE A 206 -10.44 9.79 6.22
C PHE A 206 -9.45 10.46 5.25
N ARG A 207 -9.96 11.14 4.20
CA ARG A 207 -9.15 11.88 3.21
C ARG A 207 -8.36 13.03 3.85
N HIS A 208 -8.92 13.67 4.86
CA HIS A 208 -8.35 14.85 5.53
C HIS A 208 -7.65 14.51 6.85
N ARG A 209 -7.56 13.24 7.24
CA ARG A 209 -6.97 12.81 8.53
C ARG A 209 -5.64 13.48 8.87
N ASN A 210 -4.74 13.65 7.89
CA ASN A 210 -3.42 14.27 8.07
C ASN A 210 -3.48 15.76 8.46
N HIS A 211 -4.65 16.40 8.41
CA HIS A 211 -4.83 17.76 8.88
C HIS A 211 -4.69 17.83 10.41
N MET A 212 -5.09 16.79 11.13
CA MET A 212 -5.06 16.74 12.60
C MET A 212 -3.65 16.77 13.20
N ILE A 213 -2.63 16.40 12.42
CA ILE A 213 -1.22 16.34 12.86
C ILE A 213 -0.39 17.53 12.35
N ARG A 214 -1.02 18.54 11.73
CA ARG A 214 -0.32 19.69 11.12
C ARG A 214 -0.92 21.03 11.61
N PRO A 215 -0.11 21.96 12.15
CA PRO A 215 -0.60 23.19 12.77
C PRO A 215 -1.25 24.19 11.81
N ARG A 216 -0.99 24.07 10.50
CA ARG A 216 -1.57 24.96 9.49
C ARG A 216 -3.06 24.77 9.26
N PHE A 217 -3.67 23.75 9.86
CA PHE A 217 -5.10 23.48 9.75
C PHE A 217 -5.74 23.70 11.11
N ASN A 218 -6.78 24.51 11.13
CA ASN A 218 -7.62 24.68 12.30
C ASN A 218 -8.69 23.58 12.29
N ILE A 219 -8.53 22.57 13.14
CA ILE A 219 -9.48 21.45 13.20
C ILE A 219 -10.70 21.86 14.00
N GLU A 220 -10.50 22.71 14.99
CA GLU A 220 -11.50 23.20 15.92
C GLU A 220 -12.64 23.94 15.20
N GLU A 221 -12.36 24.61 14.07
CA GLU A 221 -13.37 25.22 13.19
C GLU A 221 -14.26 24.22 12.45
N GLN A 222 -13.84 22.95 12.32
CA GLN A 222 -14.63 21.87 11.71
C GLN A 222 -15.45 21.11 12.75
N LEU A 223 -15.26 21.39 14.05
CA LEU A 223 -16.02 20.74 15.11
C LEU A 223 -17.30 21.53 15.38
N SER A 224 -18.42 20.84 15.56
CA SER A 224 -19.70 21.45 15.93
C SER A 224 -20.01 21.24 17.42
N PRO A 225 -21.03 21.92 17.97
CA PRO A 225 -21.56 21.59 19.29
C PRO A 225 -22.04 20.12 19.40
N GLU A 226 -22.45 19.48 18.30
CA GLU A 226 -22.83 18.06 18.30
C GLU A 226 -21.64 17.09 18.28
N THR A 227 -20.44 17.55 17.95
CA THR A 227 -19.25 16.68 17.92
C THR A 227 -18.99 16.09 19.31
N LYS A 228 -19.03 14.76 19.38
CA LYS A 228 -18.71 13.95 20.55
C LYS A 228 -17.41 13.17 20.35
N GLY A 229 -17.18 12.62 19.17
CA GLY A 229 -16.00 11.84 18.82
C GLY A 229 -15.21 12.42 17.64
N VAL A 230 -13.93 12.09 17.56
CA VAL A 230 -13.08 12.34 16.39
C VAL A 230 -12.25 11.09 16.08
N HIS A 231 -12.48 10.49 14.91
CA HIS A 231 -11.74 9.28 14.50
C HIS A 231 -10.33 9.59 13.98
N PHE A 232 -9.31 8.95 14.54
CA PHE A 232 -7.90 9.16 14.15
C PHE A 232 -7.39 8.23 13.06
N TRP A 233 -8.13 7.19 12.67
CA TRP A 233 -7.78 6.31 11.56
C TRP A 233 -6.38 5.67 11.73
N ALA A 234 -6.11 5.09 12.91
CA ALA A 234 -4.81 4.63 13.37
C ALA A 234 -4.09 3.74 12.35
N ARG A 235 -4.80 2.86 11.63
CA ARG A 235 -4.22 1.99 10.59
C ARG A 235 -3.40 2.77 9.55
N ARG A 236 -3.81 3.99 9.20
CA ARG A 236 -3.09 4.87 8.26
C ARG A 236 -2.36 6.02 8.95
N MET A 237 -2.81 6.43 10.14
CA MET A 237 -2.18 7.51 10.90
C MET A 237 -0.88 7.08 11.57
N LYS A 238 -0.85 5.88 12.18
CA LYS A 238 0.33 5.37 12.90
C LYS A 238 1.56 5.27 12.00
N PRO A 239 1.50 4.66 10.79
CA PRO A 239 2.65 4.65 9.88
C PRO A 239 3.06 6.07 9.48
N ARG A 240 2.08 6.96 9.21
CA ARG A 240 2.36 8.34 8.83
C ARG A 240 3.08 9.14 9.92
N LEU A 241 2.72 8.94 11.18
CA LEU A 241 3.36 9.55 12.35
C LEU A 241 4.75 8.96 12.57
N GLN A 242 4.86 7.63 12.56
CA GLN A 242 6.12 6.92 12.80
C GLN A 242 7.17 7.20 11.73
N GLU A 243 6.80 7.08 10.45
CA GLU A 243 7.75 7.17 9.31
C GLU A 243 8.10 8.61 8.94
N LYS A 244 7.17 9.56 9.13
CA LYS A 244 7.27 10.90 8.53
C LYS A 244 7.11 12.07 9.50
N GLU A 245 6.79 11.82 10.76
CA GLU A 245 6.75 12.87 11.80
C GLU A 245 7.53 12.47 13.06
N ASN A 246 8.52 11.58 12.93
CA ASN A 246 9.33 11.13 14.06
C ASN A 246 8.47 10.67 15.26
N ASN A 247 7.42 9.89 14.95
CA ASN A 247 6.48 9.34 15.92
C ASN A 247 5.56 10.32 16.66
N ARG A 248 5.48 11.59 16.24
CA ARG A 248 4.73 12.63 16.99
C ARG A 248 3.91 13.52 16.08
N PRO A 249 2.78 14.08 16.54
CA PRO A 249 2.14 15.16 15.82
C PRO A 249 2.98 16.43 15.92
N ARG A 250 2.89 17.32 14.91
CA ARG A 250 3.63 18.59 14.94
C ARG A 250 3.08 19.49 16.03
N SER A 251 3.97 20.23 16.70
CA SER A 251 3.59 21.25 17.68
C SER A 251 2.54 22.22 17.11
N GLY A 252 1.56 22.59 17.94
CA GLY A 252 0.43 23.44 17.57
C GLY A 252 -0.68 22.77 16.74
N SER A 253 -0.52 21.51 16.32
CA SER A 253 -1.60 20.77 15.66
C SER A 253 -2.68 20.33 16.65
N TYR A 254 -3.88 20.03 16.15
CA TYR A 254 -4.99 19.53 16.97
C TYR A 254 -4.59 18.33 17.83
N MET A 255 -3.93 17.33 17.24
CA MET A 255 -3.50 16.13 17.95
C MET A 255 -2.48 16.45 19.05
N ALA A 256 -1.56 17.39 18.82
CA ALA A 256 -0.62 17.84 19.85
C ALA A 256 -1.35 18.54 21.02
N LYS A 257 -2.34 19.40 20.73
CA LYS A 257 -3.13 20.09 21.76
C LYS A 257 -3.95 19.12 22.62
N VAL A 258 -4.57 18.10 22.02
CA VAL A 258 -5.34 17.12 22.81
C VAL A 258 -4.44 16.15 23.57
N MET A 259 -3.23 15.87 23.08
CA MET A 259 -2.23 15.14 23.87
C MET A 259 -1.85 15.90 25.13
N GLU A 260 -1.57 17.20 25.00
CA GLU A 260 -1.27 18.09 26.13
C GLU A 260 -2.44 18.14 27.13
N LYS A 261 -3.67 18.35 26.63
CA LYS A 261 -4.90 18.35 27.45
C LYS A 261 -5.03 17.11 28.33
N HIS A 262 -4.67 15.94 27.79
CA HIS A 262 -4.81 14.66 28.48
C HIS A 262 -3.53 14.17 29.16
N GLY A 263 -2.45 14.97 29.15
CA GLY A 263 -1.17 14.61 29.76
C GLY A 263 -0.49 13.39 29.12
N ILE A 264 -0.66 13.20 27.80
CA ILE A 264 -0.07 12.08 27.07
C ILE A 264 1.36 12.40 26.66
N ASP A 265 2.31 11.66 27.20
CA ASP A 265 3.69 11.65 26.75
C ASP A 265 3.88 10.63 25.61
N PRO A 266 4.18 11.08 24.37
CA PRO A 266 4.44 10.16 23.27
C PRO A 266 5.72 9.33 23.43
N ASP A 267 6.70 9.79 24.23
CA ASP A 267 7.96 9.04 24.44
C ASP A 267 7.79 7.82 25.32
N ALA A 268 6.86 7.87 26.27
CA ALA A 268 6.54 6.75 27.14
C ALA A 268 5.97 5.54 26.38
N ALA A 269 5.42 5.75 25.18
CA ALA A 269 4.76 4.71 24.40
C ALA A 269 4.75 4.99 22.89
N LEU A 270 5.93 4.94 22.27
CA LEU A 270 6.06 5.14 20.83
C LEU A 270 5.18 4.17 20.01
N ILE A 271 4.68 4.65 18.89
CA ILE A 271 4.12 3.83 17.81
C ILE A 271 5.25 2.92 17.31
N PRO A 272 5.10 1.59 17.42
CA PRO A 272 6.15 0.68 16.97
C PRO A 272 6.34 0.81 15.46
N ALA A 273 7.59 0.64 15.01
CA ALA A 273 7.84 0.43 13.60
C ALA A 273 7.01 -0.77 13.12
N LYS A 274 6.51 -0.71 11.88
CA LYS A 274 5.86 -1.89 11.30
C LYS A 274 6.87 -3.04 11.38
N PRO A 275 6.53 -4.17 12.02
CA PRO A 275 7.39 -5.33 11.93
C PRO A 275 7.58 -5.69 10.45
N ASN A 276 8.82 -5.91 10.03
CA ASN A 276 9.12 -6.65 8.80
C ASN A 276 8.43 -8.00 8.97
N ARG A 277 7.25 -8.16 8.39
CA ARG A 277 6.58 -9.46 8.40
C ARG A 277 7.10 -10.23 7.19
N PRO A 278 7.89 -11.29 7.37
CA PRO A 278 7.99 -12.30 6.34
C PRO A 278 6.57 -12.80 6.01
N LYS A 279 6.24 -12.96 4.73
CA LYS A 279 5.00 -13.61 4.32
C LYS A 279 4.96 -14.99 4.98
N LEU A 280 3.84 -15.33 5.62
CA LEU A 280 3.64 -16.68 6.14
C LEU A 280 3.75 -17.66 4.98
N THR A 281 4.73 -18.56 5.06
CA THR A 281 4.78 -19.79 4.28
C THR A 281 3.65 -20.69 4.77
N THR A 282 2.74 -21.09 3.87
CA THR A 282 1.89 -22.24 4.14
C THR A 282 2.39 -23.37 3.26
N ASP A 283 3.26 -24.18 3.85
CA ASP A 283 3.60 -25.51 3.33
C ASP A 283 2.33 -26.35 3.28
N LYS A 284 1.87 -26.66 2.07
CA LYS A 284 1.08 -27.87 1.82
C LYS A 284 1.62 -28.54 0.56
N VAL A 285 2.13 -29.75 0.80
CA VAL A 285 2.58 -30.72 -0.19
C VAL A 285 1.46 -31.00 -1.21
N LEU A 286 1.78 -30.86 -2.49
CA LEU A 286 0.96 -31.23 -3.65
C LEU A 286 0.83 -32.76 -3.75
N PRO A 287 -0.33 -33.25 -4.24
CA PRO A 287 -0.32 -34.34 -5.19
C PRO A 287 -1.04 -33.99 -6.50
N ASP A 288 -0.75 -34.82 -7.50
CA ASP A 288 -0.84 -34.61 -8.94
C ASP A 288 -2.19 -34.20 -9.57
N VAL A 289 -2.02 -33.28 -10.52
CA VAL A 289 -2.71 -33.04 -11.82
C VAL A 289 -4.20 -33.41 -11.97
N ALA A 290 -5.06 -32.40 -11.81
CA ALA A 290 -6.21 -32.16 -12.70
C ALA A 290 -6.65 -30.67 -12.59
N ALA A 291 -6.89 -30.03 -13.74
CA ALA A 291 -7.22 -28.62 -13.99
C ALA A 291 -7.77 -27.80 -12.79
N VAL A 292 -6.95 -26.87 -12.28
CA VAL A 292 -7.27 -25.96 -11.18
C VAL A 292 -7.83 -24.63 -11.72
N LYS A 293 -9.05 -24.24 -11.30
CA LYS A 293 -9.51 -22.85 -11.35
C LYS A 293 -8.74 -22.07 -10.28
N VAL A 294 -7.79 -21.23 -10.69
CA VAL A 294 -7.06 -20.35 -9.77
C VAL A 294 -7.87 -19.08 -9.56
N GLU A 295 -8.59 -19.00 -8.43
CA GLU A 295 -9.09 -17.73 -7.88
C GLU A 295 -7.89 -17.04 -7.19
N GLY A 296 -7.48 -15.88 -7.70
CA GLY A 296 -6.28 -15.20 -7.25
C GLY A 296 -6.16 -13.78 -7.78
N ASP A 297 -5.21 -13.03 -7.25
CA ASP A 297 -4.79 -11.73 -7.81
C ASP A 297 -4.41 -11.90 -9.29
N HIS A 298 -4.64 -10.89 -10.13
CA HIS A 298 -4.37 -10.96 -11.57
C HIS A 298 -2.93 -11.41 -11.90
N LEU A 299 -1.95 -11.10 -11.04
CA LEU A 299 -0.58 -11.57 -11.21
C LEU A 299 -0.43 -13.05 -10.85
N ASP A 300 -1.11 -13.52 -9.79
CA ASP A 300 -1.12 -14.93 -9.39
C ASP A 300 -1.76 -15.81 -10.49
N VAL A 301 -2.81 -15.30 -11.17
CA VAL A 301 -3.40 -15.96 -12.34
C VAL A 301 -2.36 -16.17 -13.44
N LEU A 302 -1.59 -15.13 -13.79
CA LEU A 302 -0.55 -15.26 -14.81
C LEU A 302 0.54 -16.24 -14.39
N LEU A 303 1.05 -16.14 -13.16
CA LEU A 303 2.12 -17.03 -12.68
C LEU A 303 1.68 -18.50 -12.63
N ALA A 304 0.40 -18.77 -12.37
CA ALA A 304 -0.13 -20.13 -12.34
C ALA A 304 -0.40 -20.73 -13.73
N HIS A 305 -0.80 -19.91 -14.71
CA HIS A 305 -1.23 -20.40 -16.03
C HIS A 305 -0.19 -20.24 -17.13
N LEU A 306 0.68 -19.22 -17.03
CA LEU A 306 1.79 -19.03 -17.95
C LEU A 306 2.95 -19.90 -17.49
N LYS A 307 2.90 -21.19 -17.82
CA LYS A 307 4.01 -22.12 -17.63
C LYS A 307 5.20 -21.67 -18.48
N THR A 308 6.16 -21.00 -17.85
CA THR A 308 7.44 -20.57 -18.45
C THR A 308 8.54 -21.57 -18.10
N ASP A 309 9.52 -21.74 -18.99
CA ASP A 309 10.65 -22.66 -18.77
C ASP A 309 11.63 -22.17 -17.69
N ARG A 310 11.57 -20.86 -17.40
CA ARG A 310 12.29 -20.18 -16.35
C ARG A 310 11.44 -19.05 -15.77
N LEU A 311 11.85 -18.48 -14.64
CA LEU A 311 11.23 -17.24 -14.16
C LEU A 311 11.61 -16.06 -15.04
N THR A 312 10.80 -15.00 -14.95
CA THR A 312 11.13 -13.70 -15.52
C THR A 312 12.42 -13.21 -14.86
N ARG A 313 13.40 -12.80 -15.66
CA ARG A 313 14.69 -12.31 -15.17
C ARG A 313 14.77 -10.81 -15.31
N ILE A 314 15.14 -10.16 -14.22
CA ILE A 314 15.19 -8.72 -14.11
C ILE A 314 16.63 -8.31 -13.82
N VAL A 315 17.13 -7.38 -14.62
CA VAL A 315 18.37 -6.67 -14.35
C VAL A 315 18.04 -5.31 -13.77
N ASP A 316 18.61 -4.97 -12.62
CA ASP A 316 18.44 -3.67 -11.95
C ASP A 316 19.79 -2.96 -11.85
N VAL A 317 20.02 -1.99 -12.73
CA VAL A 317 21.22 -1.16 -12.70
C VAL A 317 20.93 0.10 -11.88
N GLY A 318 21.69 0.29 -10.80
CA GLY A 318 21.38 1.29 -9.78
C GLY A 318 20.36 0.76 -8.77
N ALA A 319 20.68 -0.38 -8.16
CA ALA A 319 19.78 -1.13 -7.26
C ALA A 319 19.64 -0.54 -5.85
N ASN A 320 19.98 0.74 -5.63
CA ASN A 320 20.04 1.36 -4.32
C ASN A 320 18.72 1.17 -3.52
N PRO A 321 18.74 0.56 -2.32
CA PRO A 321 17.53 0.22 -1.56
C PRO A 321 16.96 1.43 -0.79
N LEU A 322 16.67 2.53 -1.50
CA LEU A 322 16.03 3.74 -0.98
C LEU A 322 14.50 3.63 -1.00
N SER A 323 13.96 2.93 -1.99
CA SER A 323 12.53 2.69 -2.15
C SER A 323 12.27 1.33 -2.81
N PRO A 324 11.10 0.72 -2.59
CA PRO A 324 10.75 -0.52 -3.28
C PRO A 324 10.77 -0.34 -4.80
N PRO A 325 11.46 -1.22 -5.56
CA PRO A 325 11.48 -1.16 -7.02
C PRO A 325 10.11 -1.56 -7.61
N PRO A 326 9.82 -1.20 -8.87
CA PRO A 326 8.54 -1.49 -9.51
C PRO A 326 8.23 -3.00 -9.60
N TYR A 327 9.24 -3.85 -9.61
CA TYR A 327 9.10 -5.31 -9.66
C TYR A 327 8.94 -5.99 -8.29
N SER A 328 8.86 -5.22 -7.20
CA SER A 328 8.85 -5.76 -5.83
C SER A 328 7.70 -6.73 -5.54
N ASP A 329 6.51 -6.55 -6.13
CA ASP A 329 5.40 -7.50 -5.93
C ASP A 329 5.65 -8.84 -6.64
N LEU A 330 6.23 -8.80 -7.84
CA LEU A 330 6.62 -10.00 -8.59
C LEU A 330 7.70 -10.79 -7.85
N LEU A 331 8.72 -10.10 -7.33
CA LEU A 331 9.77 -10.70 -6.51
C LEU A 331 9.20 -11.32 -5.23
N ALA A 332 8.31 -10.61 -4.53
CA ALA A 332 7.66 -11.10 -3.32
C ALA A 332 6.73 -12.30 -3.53
N ARG A 333 6.48 -12.71 -4.78
CA ARG A 333 5.73 -13.89 -5.19
C ARG A 333 6.61 -15.00 -5.74
N ASN A 334 7.94 -14.85 -5.65
CA ASN A 334 8.92 -15.73 -6.29
C ASN A 334 8.69 -15.84 -7.81
N GLY A 335 8.14 -14.80 -8.43
CA GLY A 335 7.81 -14.78 -9.86
C GLY A 335 8.95 -14.26 -10.76
N CYS A 336 10.06 -13.82 -10.17
CA CYS A 336 11.24 -13.38 -10.91
C CYS A 336 12.54 -13.69 -10.18
N ASP A 337 13.63 -13.75 -10.96
CA ASP A 337 15.01 -13.68 -10.46
C ASP A 337 15.58 -12.28 -10.75
N VAL A 338 16.33 -11.71 -9.81
CA VAL A 338 16.87 -10.34 -9.89
C VAL A 338 18.39 -10.36 -9.86
N TYR A 339 18.99 -9.65 -10.82
CA TYR A 339 20.42 -9.42 -10.96
C TYR A 339 20.68 -7.91 -10.84
N GLY A 340 21.07 -7.46 -9.65
CA GLY A 340 21.23 -6.04 -9.35
C GLY A 340 22.68 -5.57 -9.34
N PHE A 341 22.90 -4.31 -9.71
CA PHE A 341 24.21 -3.66 -9.74
C PHE A 341 24.20 -2.40 -8.87
N GLU A 342 25.11 -2.34 -7.89
CA GLU A 342 25.24 -1.18 -6.99
C GLU A 342 26.72 -0.98 -6.62
N PRO A 343 27.39 0.07 -7.12
CA PRO A 343 28.80 0.32 -6.82
C PRO A 343 29.06 0.95 -5.45
N GLN A 344 28.05 1.58 -4.81
CA GLN A 344 28.25 2.22 -3.51
C GLN A 344 28.33 1.15 -2.41
N THR A 345 29.48 1.09 -1.72
CA THR A 345 29.77 0.07 -0.71
C THR A 345 28.67 -0.07 0.34
N GLU A 346 28.22 1.03 0.96
CA GLU A 346 27.18 0.98 2.00
C GLU A 346 25.83 0.47 1.48
N ALA A 347 25.43 0.89 0.28
CA ALA A 347 24.19 0.47 -0.35
C ALA A 347 24.26 -1.01 -0.76
N PHE A 348 25.40 -1.43 -1.32
CA PHE A 348 25.68 -2.82 -1.68
C PHE A 348 25.65 -3.75 -0.47
N GLU A 349 26.31 -3.38 0.63
CA GLU A 349 26.29 -4.16 1.89
C GLU A 349 24.87 -4.32 2.42
N LYS A 350 24.07 -3.25 2.36
CA LYS A 350 22.65 -3.30 2.75
C LYS A 350 21.86 -4.26 1.86
N LEU A 351 22.08 -4.25 0.54
CA LEU A 351 21.47 -5.21 -0.38
C LEU A 351 21.86 -6.65 -0.02
N GLN A 352 23.16 -6.93 0.19
CA GLN A 352 23.61 -8.27 0.57
C GLN A 352 23.02 -8.75 1.90
N SER A 353 22.81 -7.85 2.86
CA SER A 353 22.21 -8.19 4.17
C SER A 353 20.71 -8.49 4.12
N SER A 354 20.01 -8.04 3.08
CA SER A 354 18.54 -8.09 2.99
C SER A 354 17.99 -8.89 1.81
N LYS A 355 18.86 -9.33 0.90
CA LYS A 355 18.49 -10.12 -0.27
C LYS A 355 17.84 -11.46 0.10
N GLY A 356 16.85 -11.88 -0.68
CA GLY A 356 16.29 -13.22 -0.69
C GLY A 356 17.08 -14.19 -1.56
N GLU A 357 16.58 -15.41 -1.69
CA GLU A 357 17.22 -16.50 -2.45
C GLU A 357 17.28 -16.25 -3.96
N ARG A 358 16.43 -15.37 -4.49
CA ARG A 358 16.29 -15.05 -5.93
C ARG A 358 16.96 -13.76 -6.34
N GLU A 359 17.82 -13.23 -5.48
CA GLU A 359 18.48 -11.94 -5.68
C GLU A 359 20.00 -12.13 -5.66
N ILE A 360 20.65 -11.67 -6.73
CA ILE A 360 22.10 -11.65 -6.87
C ILE A 360 22.51 -10.20 -7.11
N TYR A 361 23.40 -9.68 -6.26
CA TYR A 361 23.88 -8.31 -6.36
C TYR A 361 25.38 -8.28 -6.64
N PHE A 362 25.79 -7.42 -7.56
CA PHE A 362 27.19 -7.21 -7.96
C PHE A 362 27.66 -5.79 -7.59
N PRO A 363 28.87 -5.62 -7.06
CA PRO A 363 29.41 -4.33 -6.65
C PRO A 363 30.06 -3.61 -7.85
N HIS A 364 29.34 -3.51 -8.97
CA HIS A 364 29.85 -2.92 -10.21
C HIS A 364 29.05 -1.70 -10.64
N ALA A 365 29.73 -0.68 -11.13
CA ALA A 365 29.11 0.38 -11.92
C ALA A 365 29.02 -0.11 -13.36
N VAL A 366 27.81 -0.12 -13.92
CA VAL A 366 27.59 -0.56 -15.30
C VAL A 366 27.70 0.63 -16.24
N GLY A 367 28.37 0.45 -17.39
CA GLY A 367 28.60 1.51 -18.37
C GLY A 367 29.21 0.98 -19.67
N ASP A 368 30.08 1.77 -20.29
CA ASP A 368 30.72 1.47 -21.58
C ASP A 368 32.11 0.80 -21.45
N GLY A 369 32.59 0.58 -20.23
CA GLY A 369 33.90 -0.02 -19.93
C GLY A 369 35.00 1.00 -19.64
N SER A 370 34.69 2.30 -19.71
CA SER A 370 35.62 3.39 -19.42
C SER A 370 35.82 3.62 -17.91
N ASP A 371 36.93 4.27 -17.58
CA ASP A 371 37.20 4.81 -16.25
C ASP A 371 36.38 6.09 -16.04
N GLU A 372 35.68 6.18 -14.90
CA GLU A 372 34.77 7.27 -14.56
C GLU A 372 34.97 7.70 -13.09
N THR A 373 34.68 8.97 -12.82
CA THR A 373 34.60 9.49 -11.45
C THR A 373 33.14 9.50 -11.00
N LEU A 374 32.80 8.73 -9.98
CA LEU A 374 31.49 8.77 -9.33
C LEU A 374 31.45 9.87 -8.27
N TYR A 375 30.57 10.85 -8.46
CA TYR A 375 30.32 11.91 -7.49
C TYR A 375 29.22 11.46 -6.53
N VAL A 376 29.62 11.08 -5.31
CA VAL A 376 28.70 10.72 -4.23
C VAL A 376 28.25 12.01 -3.55
N TYR A 377 26.96 12.33 -3.69
CA TYR A 377 26.37 13.51 -3.07
C TYR A 377 25.81 13.19 -1.69
N ARG A 378 25.59 14.24 -0.89
CA ARG A 378 24.97 14.15 0.44
C ARG A 378 23.66 13.35 0.45
N ASP A 379 22.88 13.47 -0.61
CA ASP A 379 21.71 12.62 -0.83
C ASP A 379 22.15 11.49 -1.77
N SER A 380 22.32 10.29 -1.22
CA SER A 380 22.88 9.14 -1.94
C SER A 380 22.05 8.71 -3.16
N GLY A 381 20.77 9.12 -3.21
CA GLY A 381 19.91 8.92 -4.38
C GLY A 381 20.16 9.89 -5.53
N LEU A 382 21.10 10.83 -5.39
CA LEU A 382 21.50 11.78 -6.44
C LEU A 382 22.89 11.48 -7.01
N THR A 383 23.56 10.43 -6.52
CA THR A 383 24.89 10.00 -6.97
C THR A 383 24.92 9.79 -8.48
N SER A 384 25.92 10.36 -9.16
CA SER A 384 26.04 10.36 -10.63
C SER A 384 27.51 10.46 -11.04
N ILE A 385 27.84 10.01 -12.26
CA ILE A 385 29.14 10.30 -12.90
C ILE A 385 29.23 11.73 -13.45
N TYR A 386 28.13 12.48 -13.40
CA TYR A 386 28.07 13.87 -13.84
C TYR A 386 27.99 14.83 -12.64
N LYS A 387 28.53 16.04 -12.83
CA LYS A 387 28.45 17.14 -11.84
C LYS A 387 27.10 17.86 -11.93
N PRO A 388 26.63 18.56 -10.88
CA PRO A 388 25.34 19.25 -10.91
C PRO A 388 25.33 20.42 -11.90
N TYR A 389 24.25 20.59 -12.66
CA TYR A 389 24.03 21.72 -13.56
C TYR A 389 23.57 22.96 -12.79
N GLU A 390 24.39 24.02 -12.78
CA GLU A 390 24.12 25.21 -11.97
C GLU A 390 22.87 26.00 -12.42
N GLY A 391 22.55 25.96 -13.71
CA GLY A 391 21.35 26.59 -14.25
C GLY A 391 20.06 26.04 -13.66
N ALA A 392 20.02 24.75 -13.29
CA ALA A 392 18.85 24.12 -12.69
C ALA A 392 18.53 24.70 -11.31
N PHE A 393 19.55 24.92 -10.46
CA PHE A 393 19.35 25.52 -9.14
C PHE A 393 18.89 26.96 -9.25
N HIS A 394 19.44 27.72 -10.21
CA HIS A 394 19.06 29.09 -10.45
C HIS A 394 17.60 29.20 -10.90
N TYR A 395 17.21 28.48 -11.96
CA TYR A 395 15.87 28.55 -12.52
C TYR A 395 14.78 28.02 -11.55
N LEU A 396 15.06 26.90 -10.88
CA LEU A 396 14.12 26.28 -9.95
C LEU A 396 14.17 26.88 -8.54
N LYS A 397 15.08 27.83 -8.28
CA LYS A 397 15.42 28.38 -6.95
C LYS A 397 15.58 27.27 -5.89
N ARG A 398 16.27 26.18 -6.24
CA ARG A 398 16.50 25.02 -5.35
C ARG A 398 17.69 25.25 -4.43
N SER A 399 17.60 24.68 -3.23
CA SER A 399 18.76 24.57 -2.34
C SER A 399 19.77 23.57 -2.91
N ARG A 400 21.05 23.92 -2.84
CA ARG A 400 22.19 23.05 -3.19
C ARG A 400 22.50 21.99 -2.13
N ARG A 401 21.81 22.02 -0.99
CA ARG A 401 22.16 21.22 0.20
C ARG A 401 22.32 19.72 -0.08
N ASN A 402 21.48 19.15 -0.94
CA ASN A 402 21.46 17.70 -1.22
C ASN A 402 22.43 17.28 -2.34
N MET A 403 22.86 18.21 -3.20
CA MET A 403 23.80 17.94 -4.32
C MET A 403 25.20 18.48 -4.01
N ARG A 404 25.56 18.52 -2.73
CA ARG A 404 26.93 18.77 -2.30
C ARG A 404 27.69 17.45 -2.39
N VAL A 405 28.79 17.43 -3.14
CA VAL A 405 29.70 16.27 -3.22
C VAL A 405 30.27 16.01 -1.83
N GLU A 406 30.11 14.79 -1.34
CA GLU A 406 30.71 14.32 -0.08
C GLU A 406 31.90 13.41 -0.33
N GLN A 407 31.91 12.70 -1.46
CA GLN A 407 33.01 11.83 -1.87
C GLN A 407 33.10 11.76 -3.41
N GLU A 408 34.33 11.67 -3.92
CA GLU A 408 34.62 11.33 -5.31
C GLU A 408 35.27 9.94 -5.31
N VAL A 409 34.75 9.03 -6.14
CA VAL A 409 35.22 7.65 -6.22
C VAL A 409 35.60 7.35 -7.67
N GLU A 410 36.89 7.14 -7.90
CA GLU A 410 37.36 6.60 -9.18
C GLU A 410 36.91 5.15 -9.32
N LEU A 411 36.22 4.85 -10.39
CA LEU A 411 35.75 3.50 -10.68
C LEU A 411 35.92 3.16 -12.16
N LYS A 412 36.06 1.87 -12.42
CA LYS A 412 36.00 1.34 -13.78
C LYS A 412 34.60 0.82 -14.03
N THR A 413 33.94 1.32 -15.07
CA THR A 413 32.64 0.79 -15.45
C THR A 413 32.77 -0.57 -16.13
N VAL A 414 31.73 -1.39 -16.05
CA VAL A 414 31.66 -2.72 -16.69
C VAL A 414 30.54 -2.70 -17.72
N ARG A 415 30.82 -3.19 -18.92
CA ARG A 415 29.82 -3.39 -19.97
C ARG A 415 28.91 -4.54 -19.59
N LEU A 416 27.59 -4.39 -19.76
CA LEU A 416 26.64 -5.50 -19.54
C LEU A 416 27.01 -6.73 -20.37
N ASP A 417 27.49 -6.52 -21.59
CA ASP A 417 27.90 -7.59 -22.51
C ASP A 417 29.10 -8.40 -22.00
N ASP A 418 29.95 -7.82 -21.14
CA ASP A 418 31.19 -8.44 -20.66
C ASP A 418 30.98 -9.21 -19.34
N ILE A 419 29.76 -9.21 -18.78
CA ILE A 419 29.46 -9.90 -17.52
C ILE A 419 29.08 -11.36 -17.81
N GLU A 420 30.03 -12.26 -17.58
CA GLU A 420 29.87 -13.70 -17.83
C GLU A 420 28.74 -14.32 -17.01
N ASP A 421 28.62 -13.95 -15.74
CA ASP A 421 27.62 -14.48 -14.80
C ASP A 421 26.22 -13.88 -14.98
N LEU A 422 26.03 -12.96 -15.95
CA LEU A 422 24.73 -12.37 -16.23
C LEU A 422 24.01 -13.21 -17.29
N PRO A 423 22.97 -13.99 -16.93
CA PRO A 423 22.22 -14.75 -17.92
C PRO A 423 21.37 -13.81 -18.79
N PRO A 424 20.82 -14.32 -19.91
CA PRO A 424 19.82 -13.56 -20.66
C PRO A 424 18.63 -13.20 -19.79
N PHE A 425 18.08 -11.99 -19.99
CA PHE A 425 17.06 -11.39 -19.14
C PHE A 425 15.93 -10.76 -19.95
N ASP A 426 14.79 -10.52 -19.29
CA ASP A 426 13.57 -10.03 -19.95
C ASP A 426 13.34 -8.54 -19.70
N VAL A 427 13.76 -8.04 -18.54
CA VAL A 427 13.51 -6.67 -18.09
C VAL A 427 14.81 -6.04 -17.63
N LEU A 428 15.14 -4.87 -18.17
CA LEU A 428 16.19 -4.01 -17.65
C LEU A 428 15.56 -2.78 -17.00
N LYS A 429 15.78 -2.58 -15.69
CA LYS A 429 15.49 -1.32 -15.00
C LYS A 429 16.82 -0.59 -14.78
N ILE A 430 16.82 0.72 -15.06
CA ILE A 430 18.00 1.57 -14.90
C ILE A 430 17.61 2.82 -14.11
N ASP A 431 18.34 3.09 -13.04
CA ASP A 431 18.27 4.33 -12.27
C ASP A 431 19.69 4.76 -11.88
N VAL A 432 20.40 5.36 -12.82
CA VAL A 432 21.80 5.79 -12.64
C VAL A 432 21.99 7.23 -13.11
N GLN A 433 21.07 8.13 -12.72
CA GLN A 433 21.20 9.59 -12.76
C GLN A 433 22.07 10.14 -13.93
N GLY A 434 21.80 9.71 -15.18
CA GLY A 434 22.47 10.20 -16.39
C GLY A 434 23.39 9.22 -17.13
N ALA A 435 23.74 8.05 -16.61
CA ALA A 435 24.63 7.11 -17.32
C ALA A 435 23.88 6.13 -18.25
N GLU A 436 22.59 6.34 -18.53
CA GLU A 436 21.71 5.40 -19.23
C GLU A 436 22.21 5.08 -20.65
N GLU A 437 22.61 6.10 -21.42
CA GLU A 437 23.08 5.92 -22.80
C GLU A 437 24.32 5.02 -22.89
N LYS A 438 25.28 5.21 -21.99
CA LYS A 438 26.51 4.39 -21.91
C LYS A 438 26.19 2.93 -21.58
N ILE A 439 25.21 2.69 -20.71
CA ILE A 439 24.76 1.33 -20.37
C ILE A 439 24.13 0.64 -21.58
N PHE A 440 23.33 1.36 -22.37
CA PHE A 440 22.72 0.79 -23.58
C PHE A 440 23.77 0.42 -24.63
N GLN A 441 24.77 1.27 -24.83
CA GLN A 441 25.88 1.01 -25.77
C GLN A 441 26.80 -0.13 -25.28
N GLY A 442 27.00 -0.25 -23.97
CA GLY A 442 27.75 -1.33 -23.35
C GLY A 442 26.98 -2.67 -23.23
N GLY A 443 25.71 -2.72 -23.65
CA GLY A 443 24.84 -3.87 -23.43
C GLY A 443 24.06 -4.34 -24.66
N GLU A 444 24.44 -3.94 -25.87
CA GLU A 444 23.68 -4.24 -27.10
C GLU A 444 23.37 -5.74 -27.27
N THR A 445 24.34 -6.61 -26.96
CA THR A 445 24.18 -8.05 -27.13
C THR A 445 23.18 -8.60 -26.12
N LYS A 446 23.36 -8.31 -24.83
CA LYS A 446 22.43 -8.76 -23.78
C LYS A 446 21.05 -8.13 -23.92
N LEU A 447 20.98 -6.87 -24.33
CA LEU A 447 19.74 -6.16 -24.60
C LEU A 447 18.99 -6.71 -25.79
N SER A 448 19.64 -7.41 -26.74
CA SER A 448 18.96 -7.98 -27.92
C SER A 448 17.90 -9.04 -27.58
N GLU A 449 17.95 -9.64 -26.38
CA GLU A 449 16.97 -10.61 -25.90
C GLU A 449 15.90 -10.01 -24.97
N ALA A 450 16.15 -8.82 -24.41
CA ALA A 450 15.25 -8.17 -23.48
C ALA A 450 13.90 -7.77 -24.13
N LEU A 451 12.85 -7.70 -23.34
CA LEU A 451 11.50 -7.34 -23.78
C LEU A 451 11.10 -5.96 -23.29
N VAL A 452 11.65 -5.54 -22.16
CA VAL A 452 11.28 -4.30 -21.47
C VAL A 452 12.52 -3.57 -20.99
N VAL A 453 12.55 -2.25 -21.17
CA VAL A 453 13.54 -1.36 -20.58
C VAL A 453 12.81 -0.25 -19.83
N ILE A 454 13.19 -0.02 -18.57
CA ILE A 454 12.63 1.00 -17.69
C ILE A 454 13.76 1.95 -17.25
N PRO A 455 14.07 3.00 -18.04
CA PRO A 455 15.05 4.00 -17.64
C PRO A 455 14.42 5.16 -16.87
N GLU A 456 15.19 5.78 -15.97
CA GLU A 456 14.92 7.17 -15.60
C GLU A 456 15.22 8.06 -16.81
N THR A 457 14.30 8.95 -17.16
CA THR A 457 14.44 9.88 -18.28
C THR A 457 14.52 11.31 -17.78
N ARG A 458 15.48 12.07 -18.31
CA ARG A 458 15.67 13.48 -17.97
C ARG A 458 14.97 14.40 -18.98
N PHE A 459 14.03 15.21 -18.51
CA PHE A 459 13.31 16.21 -19.32
C PHE A 459 13.82 17.64 -19.12
N TYR A 460 14.39 17.92 -17.96
CA TYR A 460 15.08 19.16 -17.65
C TYR A 460 16.40 18.86 -16.99
N GLN A 461 17.47 19.44 -17.53
CA GLN A 461 18.85 19.17 -17.12
C GLN A 461 19.04 19.45 -15.63
N LEU A 462 19.60 18.49 -14.91
CA LEU A 462 20.03 18.53 -13.51
C LEU A 462 21.53 18.33 -13.35
N TYR A 463 22.19 17.68 -14.30
CA TYR A 463 23.63 17.44 -14.31
C TYR A 463 24.27 17.98 -15.61
N GLU A 464 25.53 18.41 -15.51
CA GLU A 464 26.31 18.91 -16.64
C GLU A 464 26.61 17.76 -17.62
N GLY A 465 26.16 17.89 -18.88
CA GLY A 465 26.47 16.91 -19.92
C GLY A 465 25.74 15.57 -19.83
N GLU A 466 24.73 15.44 -18.96
CA GLU A 466 23.90 14.23 -18.93
C GLU A 466 23.08 14.07 -20.23
N PRO A 467 22.80 12.83 -20.68
CA PRO A 467 21.89 12.58 -21.76
C PRO A 467 20.46 12.96 -21.36
N MET A 468 19.81 13.74 -22.21
CA MET A 468 18.41 14.09 -22.06
C MET A 468 17.51 12.98 -22.66
N PHE A 469 16.19 13.11 -22.52
CA PHE A 469 15.22 12.17 -23.08
C PHE A 469 15.43 11.84 -24.58
N GLY A 470 15.82 12.83 -25.40
CA GLY A 470 15.97 12.67 -26.84
C GLY A 470 17.02 11.62 -27.26
N PRO A 471 18.29 11.74 -26.83
CA PRO A 471 19.32 10.73 -27.04
C PRO A 471 18.92 9.34 -26.52
N VAL A 472 18.34 9.25 -25.32
CA VAL A 472 17.87 7.98 -24.73
C VAL A 472 16.78 7.32 -25.58
N ASP A 473 15.76 8.07 -26.02
CA ASP A 473 14.70 7.56 -26.91
C ASP A 473 15.27 7.11 -28.26
N THR A 474 16.20 7.88 -28.83
CA THR A 474 16.84 7.56 -30.12
C THR A 474 17.62 6.24 -30.02
N GLU A 475 18.38 6.05 -28.95
CA GLU A 475 19.19 4.85 -28.74
C GLU A 475 18.31 3.61 -28.51
N LEU A 476 17.28 3.72 -27.66
CA LEU A 476 16.36 2.59 -27.43
C LEU A 476 15.59 2.20 -28.70
N ARG A 477 15.19 3.18 -29.52
CA ARG A 477 14.56 2.92 -30.83
C ARG A 477 15.52 2.24 -31.81
N ARG A 478 16.80 2.65 -31.83
CA ARG A 478 17.84 2.01 -32.65
C ARG A 478 17.98 0.53 -32.29
N GLN A 479 17.86 0.19 -31.01
CA GLN A 479 17.86 -1.19 -30.51
C GLN A 479 16.50 -1.91 -30.62
N GLY A 480 15.49 -1.31 -31.27
CA GLY A 480 14.22 -1.96 -31.56
C GLY A 480 13.17 -1.90 -30.43
N PHE A 481 13.35 -1.03 -29.45
CA PHE A 481 12.34 -0.73 -28.44
C PHE A 481 11.45 0.45 -28.86
N GLN A 482 10.23 0.49 -28.33
CA GLN A 482 9.27 1.57 -28.52
C GLN A 482 8.85 2.11 -27.16
N LEU A 483 8.73 3.44 -27.04
CA LEU A 483 8.15 4.06 -25.85
C LEU A 483 6.69 3.61 -25.72
N HIS A 484 6.37 2.93 -24.62
CA HIS A 484 5.04 2.38 -24.35
C HIS A 484 4.22 3.33 -23.46
N LYS A 485 4.78 3.72 -22.31
CA LYS A 485 4.16 4.64 -21.35
C LYS A 485 5.20 5.25 -20.43
N PHE A 486 4.75 6.15 -19.57
CA PHE A 486 5.50 6.56 -18.39
C PHE A 486 4.88 5.95 -17.13
N LEU A 487 5.73 5.53 -16.17
CA LEU A 487 5.26 5.16 -14.83
C LEU A 487 4.84 6.39 -14.03
N PHE A 488 5.64 7.45 -14.12
CA PHE A 488 5.34 8.77 -13.59
C PHE A 488 6.24 9.83 -14.23
N GLN A 489 5.86 11.09 -14.06
CA GLN A 489 6.76 12.23 -14.27
C GLN A 489 6.78 13.12 -13.04
N LYS A 490 7.97 13.50 -12.59
CA LYS A 490 8.14 14.47 -11.51
C LYS A 490 8.03 15.87 -12.08
N THR A 491 7.10 16.64 -11.53
CA THR A 491 6.94 18.06 -11.82
C THR A 491 7.30 18.94 -10.64
N LYS A 492 7.85 20.12 -10.94
CA LYS A 492 8.25 21.16 -9.98
C LYS A 492 7.58 22.48 -10.31
N VAL A 493 7.51 23.33 -9.29
CA VAL A 493 7.13 24.73 -9.47
C VAL A 493 8.36 25.52 -9.88
N ILE A 494 8.18 26.47 -10.77
CA ILE A 494 9.24 27.38 -11.21
C ILE A 494 9.44 28.47 -10.16
N GLY A 495 10.68 28.68 -9.73
CA GLY A 495 11.00 29.65 -8.69
C GLY A 495 10.80 31.09 -9.17
N ASN A 496 9.97 31.88 -8.47
CA ASN A 496 9.68 33.27 -8.82
C ASN A 496 9.50 34.14 -7.57
N SER A 497 9.38 35.46 -7.72
CA SER A 497 9.29 36.42 -6.59
C SER A 497 7.97 36.37 -5.83
N GLN A 498 6.91 35.81 -6.41
CA GLN A 498 5.57 35.72 -5.82
C GLN A 498 5.20 34.28 -5.41
N ILE A 499 6.18 33.37 -5.38
CA ILE A 499 5.97 31.93 -5.20
C ILE A 499 5.23 31.59 -3.90
N ASP A 500 5.38 32.39 -2.85
CA ASP A 500 4.72 32.18 -1.55
C ASP A 500 3.26 32.61 -1.54
N ARG A 501 2.83 33.39 -2.54
CA ARG A 501 1.43 33.73 -2.79
C ARG A 501 0.75 32.72 -3.73
N LEU A 502 1.51 31.82 -4.34
CA LEU A 502 0.98 30.79 -5.22
C LEU A 502 0.72 29.49 -4.48
N LYS A 503 -0.39 28.83 -4.79
CA LYS A 503 -0.67 27.48 -4.31
C LYS A 503 0.23 26.49 -5.05
N ARG A 504 1.41 26.19 -4.49
CA ARG A 504 2.46 25.35 -5.10
C ARG A 504 1.96 24.01 -5.67
N THR A 505 0.99 23.36 -5.02
CA THR A 505 0.40 22.09 -5.48
C THR A 505 -0.40 22.20 -6.79
N ARG A 506 -0.78 23.41 -7.20
CA ARG A 506 -1.50 23.69 -8.45
C ARG A 506 -0.62 24.27 -9.56
N HIS A 507 0.66 24.54 -9.29
CA HIS A 507 1.56 25.27 -10.19
C HIS A 507 2.85 24.48 -10.48
N ARG A 508 2.78 23.14 -10.41
CA ARG A 508 3.91 22.28 -10.76
C ARG A 508 4.01 22.13 -12.27
N ASN A 509 4.46 23.19 -12.94
CA ASN A 509 4.38 23.34 -14.39
C ASN A 509 5.71 23.04 -15.10
N GLN A 510 6.80 22.75 -14.38
CA GLN A 510 8.06 22.30 -14.97
C GLN A 510 8.19 20.80 -14.78
N ILE A 511 8.26 20.03 -15.87
CA ILE A 511 8.68 18.62 -15.83
C ILE A 511 10.19 18.53 -15.61
N ILE A 512 10.64 17.58 -14.79
CA ILE A 512 12.06 17.40 -14.47
C ILE A 512 12.57 16.07 -14.99
N ASP A 513 12.00 14.99 -14.49
CA ASP A 513 12.41 13.61 -14.76
C ASP A 513 11.22 12.67 -14.61
N GLY A 514 11.43 11.40 -14.92
CA GLY A 514 10.46 10.36 -14.69
C GLY A 514 10.86 9.03 -15.31
N ASP A 515 10.25 7.95 -14.83
CA ASP A 515 10.52 6.62 -15.33
C ASP A 515 9.65 6.33 -16.55
N ALA A 516 10.30 5.99 -17.66
CA ALA A 516 9.65 5.56 -18.88
C ALA A 516 9.60 4.03 -18.95
N VAL A 517 8.66 3.48 -19.71
CA VAL A 517 8.62 2.06 -20.05
C VAL A 517 8.74 1.95 -21.55
N TYR A 518 9.81 1.30 -21.99
CA TYR A 518 10.03 0.90 -23.36
C TYR A 518 9.81 -0.59 -23.47
N ILE A 519 9.12 -1.03 -24.53
CA ILE A 519 8.92 -2.45 -24.83
C ILE A 519 9.48 -2.75 -26.21
N ARG A 520 9.96 -3.98 -26.44
CA ARG A 520 10.35 -4.42 -27.78
C ARG A 520 9.16 -4.20 -28.72
N ASP A 521 9.41 -3.69 -29.92
CA ASP A 521 8.36 -3.30 -30.88
C ASP A 521 7.30 -4.41 -31.08
N PRO A 522 6.07 -4.25 -30.53
CA PRO A 522 5.01 -5.24 -30.67
C PRO A 522 4.53 -5.40 -32.12
N GLY A 523 4.79 -4.41 -32.99
CA GLY A 523 4.54 -4.52 -34.43
C GLY A 523 5.36 -5.63 -35.11
N ARG A 524 6.38 -6.16 -34.43
CA ARG A 524 7.21 -7.28 -34.88
C ARG A 524 7.00 -8.55 -34.05
N SER A 525 5.94 -8.62 -33.25
CA SER A 525 5.68 -9.74 -32.33
C SER A 525 5.47 -11.10 -33.01
N ALA A 526 5.21 -11.11 -34.33
CA ALA A 526 5.11 -12.34 -35.12
C ALA A 526 6.38 -13.20 -35.04
N SER A 527 7.55 -12.61 -34.82
CA SER A 527 8.82 -13.33 -34.67
C SER A 527 9.15 -13.71 -33.22
N TRP A 528 8.34 -13.30 -32.24
CA TRP A 528 8.60 -13.61 -30.84
C TRP A 528 8.21 -15.04 -30.50
N THR A 529 8.91 -15.64 -29.55
CA THR A 529 8.55 -16.96 -29.00
C THR A 529 7.36 -16.86 -28.04
N ASP A 530 6.71 -17.98 -27.77
CA ASP A 530 5.65 -18.04 -26.76
C ASP A 530 6.19 -17.71 -25.37
N GLY A 531 7.45 -18.08 -25.08
CA GLY A 531 8.15 -17.70 -23.86
C GLY A 531 8.28 -16.19 -23.72
N GLN A 532 8.65 -15.49 -24.79
CA GLN A 532 8.75 -14.03 -24.79
C GLN A 532 7.39 -13.36 -24.54
N LEU A 533 6.32 -13.83 -25.17
CA LEU A 533 4.97 -13.31 -24.92
C LEU A 533 4.53 -13.54 -23.46
N LYS A 534 4.85 -14.70 -22.89
CA LYS A 534 4.57 -15.01 -21.48
C LYS A 534 5.33 -14.07 -20.54
N HIS A 535 6.64 -13.88 -20.74
CA HIS A 535 7.44 -12.99 -19.91
C HIS A 535 6.99 -11.52 -20.03
N LEU A 536 6.63 -11.07 -21.23
CA LEU A 536 6.08 -9.73 -21.42
C LEU A 536 4.74 -9.55 -20.70
N ALA A 537 3.83 -10.53 -20.75
CA ALA A 537 2.57 -10.50 -20.00
C ALA A 537 2.81 -10.41 -18.48
N ILE A 538 3.73 -11.21 -17.95
CA ILE A 538 4.10 -11.19 -16.52
C ILE A 538 4.68 -9.81 -16.14
N ALA A 539 5.61 -9.26 -16.93
CA ALA A 539 6.20 -7.96 -16.68
C ALA A 539 5.17 -6.82 -16.79
N ALA A 540 4.31 -6.84 -17.81
CA ALA A 540 3.26 -5.84 -18.01
C ALA A 540 2.25 -5.81 -16.87
N SER A 541 1.90 -6.97 -16.32
CA SER A 541 1.02 -7.08 -15.17
C SER A 541 1.70 -6.68 -13.86
N GLY A 542 2.89 -7.25 -13.59
CA GLY A 542 3.53 -7.21 -12.28
C GLY A 542 4.51 -6.06 -12.05
N ILE A 543 4.91 -5.32 -13.09
CA ILE A 543 5.94 -4.27 -13.00
C ILE A 543 5.41 -2.90 -13.40
N PHE A 544 4.65 -2.78 -14.50
CA PHE A 544 4.22 -1.48 -15.03
C PHE A 544 2.73 -1.29 -15.31
N GLY A 545 1.90 -2.27 -14.93
CA GLY A 545 0.43 -2.18 -14.93
C GLY A 545 -0.16 -1.81 -16.30
N SER A 546 0.18 -2.55 -17.35
CA SER A 546 -0.43 -2.41 -18.69
C SER A 546 -1.28 -3.63 -19.01
N HIS A 547 -2.49 -3.66 -18.47
CA HIS A 547 -3.38 -4.82 -18.56
C HIS A 547 -3.90 -5.08 -19.98
N ASP A 548 -3.99 -4.04 -20.80
CA ASP A 548 -4.26 -4.13 -22.24
C ASP A 548 -3.16 -4.86 -23.01
N LEU A 549 -1.89 -4.55 -22.71
CA LEU A 549 -0.73 -5.26 -23.26
C LEU A 549 -0.69 -6.72 -22.79
N VAL A 550 -1.10 -7.00 -21.55
CA VAL A 550 -1.26 -8.38 -21.07
C VAL A 550 -2.27 -9.12 -21.93
N LEU A 551 -3.45 -8.55 -22.15
CA LEU A 551 -4.48 -9.18 -22.99
C LEU A 551 -4.00 -9.38 -24.43
N TYR A 552 -3.29 -8.42 -25.00
CA TYR A 552 -2.65 -8.58 -26.31
C TYR A 552 -1.73 -9.81 -26.36
N CYS A 553 -0.87 -9.99 -25.35
CA CYS A 553 0.00 -11.15 -25.26
C CYS A 553 -0.79 -12.46 -25.08
N LEU A 554 -1.83 -12.45 -24.25
CA LEU A 554 -2.68 -13.63 -24.02
C LEU A 554 -3.46 -14.01 -25.29
N ASP A 555 -4.03 -13.05 -26.01
CA ASP A 555 -4.76 -13.29 -27.26
C ASP A 555 -3.86 -13.89 -28.33
N GLU A 556 -2.62 -13.39 -28.45
CA GLU A 556 -1.63 -13.96 -29.36
C GLU A 556 -1.22 -15.39 -28.95
N LEU A 557 -1.04 -15.64 -27.64
CA LEU A 557 -0.77 -17.00 -27.13
C LEU A 557 -1.95 -17.95 -27.37
N VAL A 558 -3.19 -17.47 -27.25
CA VAL A 558 -4.41 -18.25 -27.58
C VAL A 558 -4.45 -18.57 -29.06
N ARG A 559 -4.16 -17.59 -29.93
CA ARG A 559 -4.08 -17.78 -31.40
C ARG A 559 -3.06 -18.84 -31.79
N ARG A 560 -1.96 -18.96 -31.03
CA ARG A 560 -0.91 -19.97 -31.21
C ARG A 560 -1.20 -21.31 -30.54
N HIS A 561 -2.34 -21.43 -29.84
CA HIS A 561 -2.68 -22.60 -29.03
C HIS A 561 -1.67 -22.90 -27.91
N ALA A 562 -0.98 -21.88 -27.41
CA ALA A 562 0.05 -21.98 -26.37
C ALA A 562 -0.50 -21.87 -24.94
N VAL A 563 -1.73 -21.37 -24.79
CA VAL A 563 -2.46 -21.24 -23.51
C VAL A 563 -3.94 -21.56 -23.69
N ASP A 564 -4.66 -21.76 -22.58
CA ASP A 564 -6.11 -21.97 -22.60
C ASP A 564 -6.83 -20.75 -23.20
N PRO A 565 -7.74 -20.92 -24.19
CA PRO A 565 -8.55 -19.83 -24.76
C PRO A 565 -9.35 -19.01 -23.75
N LYS A 566 -9.60 -19.54 -22.55
CA LYS A 566 -10.30 -18.83 -21.45
C LYS A 566 -9.36 -17.97 -20.61
N LEU A 567 -8.04 -18.11 -20.74
CA LEU A 567 -7.09 -17.39 -19.91
C LEU A 567 -7.22 -15.86 -19.99
N PRO A 568 -7.45 -15.22 -21.15
CA PRO A 568 -7.73 -13.78 -21.20
C PRO A 568 -8.91 -13.37 -20.31
N ALA A 569 -10.02 -14.13 -20.37
CA ALA A 569 -11.20 -13.87 -19.54
C ALA A 569 -10.91 -14.06 -18.04
N ILE A 570 -10.25 -15.16 -17.67
CA ILE A 570 -9.85 -15.44 -16.28
C ILE A 570 -8.94 -14.33 -15.74
N TYR A 571 -8.03 -13.81 -16.57
CA TYR A 571 -7.19 -12.68 -16.21
C TYR A 571 -8.00 -11.41 -15.95
N VAL A 572 -8.96 -11.07 -16.83
CA VAL A 572 -9.86 -9.92 -16.63
C VAL A 572 -10.66 -10.08 -15.35
N ASP A 573 -11.22 -11.26 -15.08
CA ASP A 573 -12.03 -11.52 -13.88
C ASP A 573 -11.24 -11.23 -12.60
N ALA A 574 -9.95 -11.56 -12.60
CA ALA A 574 -9.01 -11.32 -11.49
C ALA A 574 -8.52 -9.86 -11.35
N LEU A 575 -8.83 -8.96 -12.31
CA LEU A 575 -8.48 -7.55 -12.19
C LEU A 575 -9.27 -6.85 -11.06
N PRO A 576 -8.67 -5.83 -10.40
CA PRO A 576 -9.39 -4.94 -9.50
C PRO A 576 -10.63 -4.32 -10.15
N VAL A 577 -11.71 -4.16 -9.39
CA VAL A 577 -13.00 -3.65 -9.89
C VAL A 577 -12.86 -2.26 -10.50
N GLU A 578 -11.99 -1.41 -9.95
CA GLU A 578 -11.69 -0.08 -10.47
C GLU A 578 -11.04 -0.05 -11.87
N LEU A 579 -10.52 -1.19 -12.35
CA LEU A 579 -9.95 -1.34 -13.69
C LEU A 579 -10.92 -1.99 -14.68
N LYS A 580 -12.09 -2.43 -14.22
CA LYS A 580 -13.11 -3.09 -15.05
C LYS A 580 -14.22 -2.10 -15.39
N LYS A 581 -14.85 -2.33 -16.55
CA LYS A 581 -16.10 -1.66 -16.89
C LYS A 581 -17.22 -2.23 -16.01
N ASP A 582 -18.10 -1.36 -15.53
CA ASP A 582 -19.27 -1.71 -14.70
C ASP A 582 -20.22 -2.70 -15.37
#